data_AF-A0A0B3RVK3-F1
#
_entry.id   AF-A0A0B3RVK3-F1
#
_cell.length_a   1.000
_cell.length_b   1.000
_cell.length_c   1.000
_cell.angle_alpha   90.00
_cell.angle_beta   90.00
_cell.angle_gamma   90.00
#
_symmetry.space_group_name_H-M   'P 1'
#
loop_
_entity.id
_entity.type
_entity.pdbx_description
1 polymer ?
#
loop_
_entity_poly.entity_id
_entity_poly.type
_entity_poly.pdbx_seq_one_letter_code
_entity_poly.pdbx_strand_id
1 'polypeptide(L)'
;MKLKVVAATALVALAAACTQPEPVPVYVPVEFDKYGNVVGGSIVDGNYVLDDGTVVGPVSPDVSGGNRNRNRERTEQQYQQQQVQQTQTQQQKMGG
;
A
#
# COMPACT_ATOMS: atom_id res chain seq x y z
N MET A 1 66.17 -12.82 -9.90
CA MET A 1 65.66 -12.52 -8.54
C MET A 1 64.37 -11.70 -8.67
N LYS A 2 63.26 -12.28 -8.22
CA LYS A 2 62.13 -11.65 -7.50
C LYS A 2 61.72 -10.22 -7.92
N LEU A 3 60.73 -10.09 -8.81
CA LEU A 3 59.79 -8.97 -8.78
C LEU A 3 58.49 -9.46 -8.15
N LYS A 4 58.37 -9.12 -6.87
CA LYS A 4 57.30 -9.50 -5.96
C LYS A 4 56.11 -8.56 -6.18
N VAL A 5 54.94 -9.18 -6.36
CA VAL A 5 53.72 -8.90 -5.59
C VAL A 5 53.33 -7.41 -5.47
N VAL A 6 52.72 -6.83 -6.50
CA VAL A 6 51.82 -5.66 -6.33
C VAL A 6 50.69 -5.76 -7.35
N ALA A 7 49.83 -6.77 -7.23
CA ALA A 7 48.62 -6.88 -8.07
C ALA A 7 47.40 -7.39 -7.29
N ALA A 8 47.45 -7.39 -5.95
CA ALA A 8 46.42 -8.00 -5.11
C ALA A 8 45.58 -6.99 -4.31
N THR A 9 45.94 -5.70 -4.31
CA THR A 9 45.24 -4.68 -3.49
C THR A 9 44.01 -4.07 -4.16
N ALA A 10 43.76 -4.30 -5.45
CA ALA A 10 42.60 -3.74 -6.15
C ALA A 10 41.30 -4.55 -5.99
N LEU A 11 41.38 -5.83 -5.59
CA LEU A 11 40.21 -6.72 -5.52
C LEU A 11 39.44 -6.64 -4.19
N VAL A 12 40.01 -6.04 -3.14
CA VAL A 12 39.36 -5.97 -1.82
C VAL A 12 38.32 -4.83 -1.76
N ALA A 13 38.41 -3.81 -2.61
CA ALA A 13 37.47 -2.69 -2.61
C ALA A 13 36.11 -3.03 -3.26
N LEU A 14 36.06 -3.98 -4.21
CA LEU A 14 34.81 -4.30 -4.92
C LEU A 14 33.92 -5.30 -4.16
N ALA A 15 34.49 -6.09 -3.23
CA ALA A 15 33.72 -7.02 -2.41
C ALA A 15 32.93 -6.33 -1.28
N ALA A 16 33.32 -5.12 -0.88
CA ALA A 16 32.64 -4.35 0.17
C ALA A 16 31.43 -3.54 -0.35
N ALA A 17 31.30 -3.36 -1.67
CA ALA A 17 30.16 -2.63 -2.26
C ALA A 17 28.87 -3.47 -2.34
N CYS A 18 28.96 -4.80 -2.17
CA CYS A 18 27.82 -5.71 -2.32
C CYS A 18 27.12 -6.05 -0.99
N THR A 19 27.54 -5.48 0.13
CA THR A 19 26.81 -5.53 1.41
C THR A 19 26.35 -4.14 1.80
N GLN A 20 25.78 -3.40 0.83
CA GLN A 20 24.88 -2.33 1.20
C GLN A 20 23.66 -3.03 1.81
N PRO A 21 23.39 -2.91 3.12
CA PRO A 21 22.13 -3.36 3.66
C PRO A 21 21.06 -2.64 2.85
N GLU A 22 20.19 -3.39 2.18
CA GLU A 22 19.05 -2.80 1.50
C GLU A 22 18.38 -1.87 2.52
N PRO A 23 18.11 -0.60 2.16
CA PRO A 23 17.45 0.30 3.08
C PRO A 23 16.14 -0.37 3.48
N VAL A 24 16.07 -0.81 4.74
CA VAL A 24 14.86 -1.46 5.26
C VAL A 24 13.74 -0.46 5.04
N PRO A 25 12.72 -0.80 4.22
CA PRO A 25 11.68 0.16 3.92
C PRO A 25 10.97 0.53 5.22
N VAL A 26 11.11 1.79 5.62
CA VAL A 26 10.45 2.33 6.81
C VAL A 26 9.01 2.59 6.43
N TYR A 27 8.11 1.75 6.95
CA TYR A 27 6.69 1.90 6.75
C TYR A 27 6.06 2.69 7.89
N VAL A 28 5.10 3.53 7.54
CA VAL A 28 4.31 4.28 8.52
C VAL A 28 3.37 3.30 9.24
N PRO A 29 3.40 3.22 10.58
CA PRO A 29 2.40 2.48 11.33
C PRO A 29 1.06 3.20 11.22
N VAL A 30 0.02 2.48 10.80
CA VAL A 30 -1.34 3.01 10.67
C VAL A 30 -2.21 2.39 11.76
N GLU A 31 -2.93 3.23 12.50
CA GLU A 31 -3.90 2.77 13.49
C GLU A 31 -5.26 2.45 12.84
N PHE A 32 -5.87 1.36 13.31
CA PHE A 32 -7.17 0.91 12.84
C PHE A 32 -8.17 0.85 14.00
N ASP A 33 -9.39 1.30 13.76
CA ASP A 33 -10.49 1.15 14.71
C ASP A 33 -10.99 -0.32 14.76
N LYS A 34 -11.93 -0.59 15.67
CA LYS A 34 -12.55 -1.93 15.82
C LYS A 34 -13.34 -2.41 14.60
N TYR A 35 -13.67 -1.52 13.68
CA TYR A 35 -14.34 -1.80 12.41
C TYR A 35 -13.35 -1.92 11.25
N GLY A 36 -12.04 -1.75 11.52
CA GLY A 36 -10.98 -1.76 10.55
C GLY A 36 -10.80 -0.44 9.79
N ASN A 37 -11.49 0.65 10.13
CA ASN A 37 -11.24 1.93 9.47
C ASN A 37 -9.92 2.53 9.97
N VAL A 38 -9.23 3.23 9.08
CA VAL A 38 -8.02 3.99 9.43
C VAL A 38 -8.41 5.14 10.36
N VAL A 39 -7.67 5.31 11.45
CA VAL A 39 -7.92 6.38 12.44
C VAL A 39 -7.05 7.59 12.09
N GLY A 40 -7.66 8.77 11.99
CA GLY A 40 -6.94 10.04 11.79
C GLY A 40 -6.42 10.27 10.37
N GLY A 41 -6.93 9.50 9.40
CA GLY A 41 -6.55 9.63 8.00
C GLY A 41 -7.11 8.53 7.10
N SER A 42 -6.49 8.39 5.94
CA SER A 42 -6.84 7.41 4.91
C SER A 42 -5.60 6.88 4.21
N ILE A 43 -5.73 5.71 3.57
CA ILE A 43 -4.66 5.14 2.75
C ILE A 43 -4.98 5.41 1.28
N VAL A 44 -4.14 6.20 0.62
CA VAL A 44 -4.27 6.60 -0.79
C VAL A 44 -3.00 6.20 -1.52
N ASP A 45 -3.13 5.41 -2.60
CA ASP A 45 -2.02 4.94 -3.43
C ASP A 45 -0.86 4.28 -2.66
N GLY A 46 -1.16 3.64 -1.53
CA GLY A 46 -0.17 2.99 -0.68
C GLY A 46 0.59 3.93 0.27
N ASN A 47 0.14 5.18 0.38
CA ASN A 47 0.62 6.13 1.38
C ASN A 47 -0.45 6.43 2.43
N TYR A 48 -0.01 6.71 3.65
CA TYR A 48 -0.87 7.22 4.70
C TYR A 48 -1.01 8.73 4.55
N VAL A 49 -2.26 9.18 4.45
CA VAL A 49 -2.63 10.58 4.29
C VAL A 49 -3.51 10.96 5.47
N LEU A 50 -3.10 11.95 6.25
CA LEU A 50 -3.88 12.46 7.39
C LEU A 50 -5.16 13.16 6.91
N ASP A 51 -6.12 13.35 7.80
CA ASP A 51 -7.38 14.03 7.49
C ASP A 51 -7.21 15.49 7.03
N ASP A 52 -6.06 16.11 7.35
CA ASP A 52 -5.68 17.45 6.89
C ASP A 52 -5.08 17.47 5.46
N GLY A 53 -4.94 16.30 4.83
CA GLY A 53 -4.35 16.13 3.50
C GLY A 53 -2.83 15.92 3.50
N THR A 54 -2.17 15.91 4.65
CA THR A 54 -0.73 15.69 4.76
C THR A 54 -0.36 14.24 4.44
N VAL A 55 0.56 14.05 3.49
CA VAL A 55 1.11 12.71 3.17
C VAL A 55 2.24 12.39 4.14
N VAL A 56 2.03 11.40 5.01
CA VAL A 56 3.01 10.99 6.02
C VAL A 56 4.08 10.09 5.41
N GLY A 57 3.68 9.18 4.51
CA GLY A 57 4.61 8.27 3.83
C GLY A 57 4.00 6.91 3.48
N PRO A 58 4.82 5.99 2.95
CA PRO A 58 4.36 4.67 2.50
C PRO A 58 3.95 3.80 3.68
N VAL A 59 2.88 3.02 3.48
CA VAL A 59 2.42 2.02 4.45
C VAL A 59 2.83 0.62 4.01
N SER A 60 2.87 -0.31 4.95
CA SER A 60 3.25 -1.70 4.68
C SER A 60 2.42 -2.30 3.53
N PRO A 61 3.00 -3.20 2.71
CA PRO A 61 2.30 -3.84 1.60
C PRO A 61 1.04 -4.58 2.05
N ASP A 62 1.04 -5.18 3.24
CA ASP A 62 -0.14 -5.85 3.83
C ASP A 62 -1.29 -4.87 4.09
N VAL A 63 -0.96 -3.69 4.60
CA VAL A 63 -1.92 -2.61 4.87
C VAL A 63 -2.47 -2.05 3.56
N SER A 64 -1.57 -1.77 2.60
CA SER A 64 -1.94 -1.31 1.26
C SER A 64 -2.82 -2.30 0.51
N GLY A 65 -2.52 -3.60 0.62
CA GLY A 65 -3.29 -4.68 0.00
C GLY A 65 -4.65 -4.85 0.65
N GLY A 66 -4.70 -4.87 1.99
CA GLY A 66 -5.94 -4.94 2.75
C GLY A 66 -6.88 -3.75 2.51
N ASN A 67 -6.35 -2.55 2.32
CA ASN A 67 -7.15 -1.37 1.96
C ASN A 67 -7.76 -1.50 0.55
N ARG A 68 -6.97 -1.93 -0.44
CA ARG A 68 -7.45 -2.14 -1.82
C ARG A 68 -8.58 -3.17 -1.89
N ASN A 69 -8.45 -4.30 -1.19
CA ASN A 69 -9.49 -5.33 -1.18
C ASN A 69 -10.80 -4.80 -0.57
N ARG A 70 -10.73 -4.09 0.56
CA ARG A 70 -11.91 -3.49 1.20
C ARG A 70 -12.61 -2.45 0.32
N ASN A 71 -11.84 -1.62 -0.39
CA ASN A 71 -12.42 -0.64 -1.31
C ASN A 71 -13.10 -1.31 -2.51
N ARG A 72 -12.55 -2.43 -3.02
CA ARG A 72 -13.18 -3.23 -4.07
C ARG A 72 -14.50 -3.83 -3.58
N GLU A 73 -14.51 -4.47 -2.42
CA GLU A 73 -15.73 -5.06 -1.84
C GLU A 73 -16.82 -4.01 -1.59
N ARG A 74 -16.44 -2.83 -1.07
CA ARG A 74 -17.37 -1.71 -0.87
C ARG A 74 -18.00 -1.26 -2.18
N THR A 75 -17.19 -1.16 -3.24
CA THR A 75 -17.65 -0.76 -4.58
C THR A 75 -18.63 -1.79 -5.14
N GLU A 76 -18.33 -3.08 -5.03
CA GLU A 76 -19.22 -4.17 -5.49
C GLU A 76 -20.56 -4.20 -4.73
N GLN A 77 -20.54 -3.96 -3.42
CA GLN A 77 -21.75 -3.86 -2.61
C GLN A 77 -22.62 -2.65 -2.98
N GLN A 78 -21.99 -1.51 -3.32
CA GLN A 78 -22.73 -0.32 -3.77
C GLN A 78 -23.40 -0.54 -5.13
N TYR A 79 -22.71 -1.22 -6.07
CA TYR A 79 -23.29 -1.55 -7.37
C TYR A 79 -24.49 -2.50 -7.26
N GLN A 80 -24.43 -3.50 -6.37
CA GLN A 80 -25.56 -4.40 -6.14
C GLN A 80 -26.78 -3.68 -5.56
N GLN A 81 -26.57 -2.80 -4.58
CA GLN A 81 -27.67 -2.04 -3.96
C GLN A 81 -28.36 -1.09 -4.96
N GLN A 82 -27.59 -0.44 -5.85
CA GLN A 82 -28.17 0.44 -6.87
C GLN A 82 -29.01 -0.35 -7.91
N GLN A 83 -28.57 -1.55 -8.30
CA GLN A 83 -29.35 -2.38 -9.22
C GLN A 83 -30.69 -2.81 -8.62
N VAL A 84 -30.69 -3.30 -7.38
CA VAL A 84 -31.92 -3.74 -6.69
C VAL A 84 -32.91 -2.58 -6.55
N GLN A 85 -32.41 -1.38 -6.20
CA GLN A 85 -33.26 -0.20 -6.05
C GLN A 85 -33.88 0.21 -7.39
N GLN A 86 -33.11 0.21 -8.49
CA GLN A 86 -33.64 0.52 -9.81
C GLN A 86 -34.67 -0.51 -10.31
N THR A 87 -34.48 -1.80 -10.02
CA THR A 87 -35.45 -2.84 -10.39
C THR A 87 -36.77 -2.67 -9.64
N GLN A 88 -36.73 -2.33 -8.34
CA GLN A 88 -37.95 -2.09 -7.56
C GLN A 88 -38.74 -0.86 -8.06
N THR A 89 -38.06 0.25 -8.38
CA THR A 89 -38.74 1.45 -8.88
C THR A 89 -39.41 1.24 -10.24
N GLN A 90 -38.83 0.39 -11.12
CA GLN A 90 -39.45 0.06 -12.40
C GLN A 90 -40.67 -0.85 -12.25
N GLN A 91 -40.66 -1.81 -11.33
CA GLN A 91 -41.82 -2.68 -11.08
C GLN A 91 -43.02 -1.90 -10.52
N GLN A 92 -42.79 -0.91 -9.66
CA GLN A 92 -43.86 -0.05 -9.15
C GLN A 92 -44.46 0.87 -10.24
N LYS A 93 -43.65 1.30 -11.22
CA LYS A 93 -44.13 2.16 -12.31
C LYS A 93 -44.92 1.41 -13.40
N MET A 94 -44.72 0.10 -13.54
CA MET A 94 -45.43 -0.74 -14.52
C MET A 94 -46.68 -1.43 -13.95
N GLY A 95 -46.90 -1.38 -12.64
CA GLY A 95 -48.03 -2.02 -11.96
C GLY A 95 -49.07 -1.08 -11.36
N GLY A 96 -49.00 0.23 -11.68
CA GLY A 96 -49.94 1.26 -11.22
C GLY A 96 -50.86 1.77 -12.32
#